data_AF-A0A8S1ABZ4-F1
#
_entry.id   AF-A0A8S1ABZ4-F1
#
_cell.length_a   1.000
_cell.length_b   1.000
_cell.length_c   1.000
_cell.angle_alpha   90.00
_cell.angle_beta   90.00
_cell.angle_gamma   90.00
#
_symmetry.space_group_name_H-M   'P 1'
#
loop_
_entity.id
_entity.type
_entity.pdbx_description
1 polymer ?
#
loop_
_entity_poly.entity_id
_entity_poly.type
_entity_poly.pdbx_seq_one_letter_code
_entity_poly.pdbx_strand_id
1 'polypeptide(L)'
;MKVIQAVFVYTTLVNACVIARGGRGGGSRGGRGRSSSRSSHGSHGLRSSHGYHHVTSRHSHYRYYPPKQIHYTCRHCLSTASYPVYRHQLPNYVYVYKESRGRNNQLLTGLAIYNLGRSTKGSHSGSGTRYSGYQREKCSLQVIENHYFEETEFPCFMISSFTESSPNNNLNTIDITSSEIKVKPDLYDGSTLQVTEDQECVLWRNISTRNERHSVPCELLKKYADTVQPSLVEPLMYVFIPIFGTGIMVILCYYVCTTKQK
;
A
#
# COMPACT_ATOMS: atom_id res chain seq x y z
N MET A 1 29.75 -9.64 35.18
CA MET A 1 30.39 -10.42 34.08
C MET A 1 29.81 -11.83 33.86
N LYS A 2 29.31 -12.54 34.89
CA LYS A 2 28.78 -13.92 34.73
C LYS A 2 27.47 -14.06 33.93
N VAL A 3 26.65 -13.01 33.90
CA VAL A 3 25.34 -13.02 33.19
C VAL A 3 25.50 -12.98 31.67
N ILE A 4 26.49 -12.22 31.17
CA ILE A 4 26.74 -12.09 29.73
C ILE A 4 27.26 -13.40 29.13
N GLN A 5 28.08 -14.14 29.88
CA GLN A 5 28.54 -15.47 29.46
C GLN A 5 27.41 -16.50 29.43
N ALA A 6 26.45 -16.44 30.36
CA ALA A 6 25.30 -17.34 30.35
C ALA A 6 24.37 -17.10 29.14
N VAL A 7 24.18 -15.83 28.76
CA VAL A 7 23.37 -15.47 27.57
C VAL A 7 24.04 -15.94 26.28
N PHE A 8 25.37 -15.82 26.17
CA PHE A 8 26.11 -16.26 24.98
C PHE A 8 26.12 -17.79 24.79
N VAL A 9 26.22 -18.55 25.88
CA VAL A 9 26.15 -20.02 25.84
C VAL A 9 24.73 -20.48 25.47
N TYR A 10 23.70 -19.77 25.95
CA TYR A 10 22.31 -20.09 25.65
C TYR A 10 21.96 -19.84 24.17
N THR A 11 22.38 -18.71 23.59
CA THR A 11 22.11 -18.41 22.18
C THR A 11 22.85 -19.35 21.21
N THR A 12 24.05 -19.83 21.58
CA THR A 12 24.78 -20.82 20.76
C THR A 12 24.14 -22.20 20.80
N LEU A 13 23.63 -22.66 21.96
CA LEU A 13 22.95 -23.95 22.06
C LEU A 13 21.63 -24.01 21.28
N VAL A 14 20.84 -22.93 21.30
CA VAL A 14 19.56 -22.88 20.57
C VAL A 14 19.78 -22.88 19.06
N ASN A 15 20.81 -22.19 18.55
CA ASN A 15 21.15 -22.20 17.12
C ASN A 15 21.64 -23.58 16.63
N ALA A 16 22.36 -24.33 17.46
CA ALA A 16 22.82 -25.68 17.09
C ALA A 16 21.66 -26.69 16.95
N CYS A 17 20.59 -26.56 17.74
CA CYS A 17 19.43 -27.45 17.65
C CYS A 17 18.54 -27.22 16.42
N VAL A 18 18.56 -26.03 15.82
CA VAL A 18 17.73 -25.72 14.63
C VAL A 18 18.32 -26.32 13.35
N ILE A 19 19.65 -26.47 13.27
CA ILE A 19 20.32 -27.01 12.08
C ILE A 19 20.18 -28.54 11.98
N ALA A 20 19.92 -29.25 13.09
CA ALA A 20 19.85 -30.71 13.11
C ALA A 20 18.49 -31.33 12.70
N ARG A 21 17.46 -30.52 12.39
CA ARG A 21 16.09 -31.02 12.09
C ARG A 21 15.63 -30.92 10.64
N GLY A 22 16.47 -30.47 9.72
CA GLY A 22 16.14 -30.37 8.29
C GLY A 22 16.50 -31.63 7.50
N GLY A 23 15.76 -32.73 7.65
CA GLY A 23 15.98 -33.91 6.80
C GLY A 23 14.84 -34.93 6.82
N ARG A 24 14.36 -35.28 5.62
CA ARG A 24 13.29 -36.25 5.24
C ARG A 24 11.87 -35.63 5.25
N GLY A 25 11.05 -35.67 4.20
CA GLY A 25 10.99 -36.51 3.02
C GLY A 25 9.58 -37.13 2.94
N GLY A 26 8.85 -36.96 1.83
CA GLY A 26 7.55 -37.63 1.65
C GLY A 26 6.72 -37.08 0.50
N GLY A 27 6.78 -37.74 -0.66
CA GLY A 27 5.85 -37.51 -1.76
C GLY A 27 4.57 -38.35 -1.63
N SER A 28 3.53 -38.00 -2.39
CA SER A 28 2.52 -38.93 -2.89
C SER A 28 1.72 -38.38 -4.06
N ARG A 29 1.40 -39.31 -4.95
CA ARG A 29 0.71 -39.22 -6.24
C ARG A 29 -0.83 -39.21 -6.08
N GLY A 30 -1.52 -38.79 -7.14
CA GLY A 30 -2.91 -39.17 -7.47
C GLY A 30 -3.87 -37.97 -7.43
N GLY A 31 -4.73 -37.69 -8.42
CA GLY A 31 -5.17 -38.50 -9.55
C GLY A 31 -5.88 -37.67 -10.61
N ARG A 32 -6.10 -38.32 -11.75
CA ARG A 32 -6.83 -37.84 -12.92
C ARG A 32 -8.33 -37.86 -12.63
N GLY A 33 -9.05 -36.82 -13.07
CA GLY A 33 -10.51 -36.81 -13.19
C GLY A 33 -10.92 -36.04 -14.44
N ARG A 34 -11.19 -36.78 -15.52
CA ARG A 34 -11.93 -36.29 -16.70
C ARG A 34 -13.41 -36.49 -16.42
N SER A 35 -14.22 -35.45 -16.59
CA SER A 35 -15.65 -35.58 -16.83
C SER A 35 -16.13 -34.42 -17.69
N SER A 36 -16.39 -34.75 -18.95
CA SER A 36 -17.13 -33.99 -19.93
C SER A 36 -18.62 -34.26 -19.77
N SER A 37 -19.44 -33.21 -19.71
CA SER A 37 -20.86 -33.29 -20.11
C SER A 37 -21.28 -32.01 -20.80
N ARG A 38 -21.81 -32.19 -22.01
CA ARG A 38 -22.44 -31.18 -22.87
C ARG A 38 -23.86 -30.91 -22.36
N SER A 39 -24.33 -29.67 -22.44
CA SER A 39 -25.75 -29.31 -22.66
C SER A 39 -25.87 -27.85 -23.10
N SER A 40 -26.65 -27.64 -24.15
CA SER A 40 -26.81 -26.42 -24.95
C SER A 40 -27.84 -25.41 -24.43
N HIS A 41 -27.71 -24.18 -24.94
CA HIS A 41 -28.72 -23.14 -25.23
C HIS A 41 -29.25 -22.25 -24.10
N GLY A 42 -29.09 -20.93 -24.32
CA GLY A 42 -29.67 -19.85 -23.53
C GLY A 42 -28.96 -18.52 -23.81
N SER A 43 -29.37 -17.85 -24.89
CA SER A 43 -28.84 -16.56 -25.34
C SER A 43 -29.38 -15.38 -24.51
N HIS A 44 -28.56 -14.32 -24.43
CA HIS A 44 -28.86 -12.93 -24.02
C HIS A 44 -28.73 -12.56 -22.53
N GLY A 45 -27.65 -11.81 -22.24
CA GLY A 45 -27.44 -11.08 -20.99
C GLY A 45 -25.96 -10.93 -20.67
N LEU A 46 -25.24 -10.07 -21.40
CA LEU A 46 -23.85 -9.70 -21.10
C LEU A 46 -23.79 -8.91 -19.78
N ARG A 47 -23.86 -9.62 -18.65
CA ARG A 47 -23.36 -9.15 -17.37
C ARG A 47 -21.86 -9.45 -17.33
N SER A 48 -21.04 -8.47 -17.67
CA SER A 48 -19.60 -8.50 -17.43
C SER A 48 -19.35 -8.47 -15.92
N SER A 49 -19.42 -9.64 -15.30
CA SER A 49 -19.00 -9.90 -13.92
C SER A 49 -17.65 -10.62 -13.96
N HIS A 50 -16.59 -9.87 -14.25
CA HIS A 50 -15.21 -10.33 -14.03
C HIS A 50 -14.64 -9.66 -12.78
N GLY A 51 -15.17 -10.08 -11.63
CA GLY A 51 -14.55 -9.90 -10.33
C GLY A 51 -13.47 -10.95 -10.12
N TYR A 52 -12.31 -10.80 -10.78
CA TYR A 52 -11.09 -11.48 -10.36
C TYR A 52 -10.31 -10.53 -9.45
N HIS A 53 -10.73 -10.46 -8.19
CA HIS A 53 -10.01 -9.75 -7.12
C HIS A 53 -8.79 -10.56 -6.68
N HIS A 54 -7.78 -10.63 -7.52
CA HIS A 54 -6.45 -11.00 -7.04
C HIS A 54 -5.85 -9.80 -6.31
N VAL A 55 -6.02 -9.76 -4.99
CA VAL A 55 -5.02 -9.12 -4.12
C VAL A 55 -3.73 -9.84 -4.47
N THR A 56 -2.82 -9.17 -5.17
CA THR A 56 -1.53 -9.80 -5.43
C THR A 56 -0.91 -10.08 -4.07
N SER A 57 -0.53 -11.33 -3.85
CA SER A 57 0.08 -11.85 -2.61
C SER A 57 1.34 -11.09 -2.14
N ARG A 58 1.75 -10.03 -2.84
CA ARG A 58 2.98 -9.26 -2.58
C ARG A 58 2.80 -8.17 -1.52
N HIS A 59 1.58 -7.70 -1.25
CA HIS A 59 1.33 -6.58 -0.33
C HIS A 59 0.47 -6.98 0.88
N SER A 60 0.65 -8.20 1.39
CA SER A 60 -0.18 -8.80 2.46
C SER A 60 -0.11 -8.06 3.81
N HIS A 61 0.91 -7.23 4.00
CA HIS A 61 1.16 -6.52 5.24
C HIS A 61 0.46 -5.15 5.32
N TYR A 62 -0.28 -4.71 4.30
CA TYR A 62 -1.08 -3.49 4.35
C TYR A 62 -2.56 -3.74 4.08
N ARG A 63 -3.43 -3.01 4.78
CA ARG A 63 -4.89 -3.02 4.58
C ARG A 63 -5.42 -1.60 4.42
N TYR A 64 -6.37 -1.46 3.51
CA TYR A 64 -7.07 -0.21 3.25
C TYR A 64 -8.38 -0.16 4.03
N TYR A 65 -8.54 0.89 4.83
CA TYR A 65 -9.75 1.13 5.63
C TYR A 65 -10.37 2.47 5.22
N PRO A 66 -11.21 2.48 4.17
CA PRO A 66 -11.81 3.73 3.71
C PRO A 66 -12.77 4.29 4.76
N PRO A 67 -12.58 5.55 5.21
CA PRO A 67 -13.53 6.19 6.12
C PRO A 67 -14.85 6.50 5.41
N LYS A 68 -15.92 6.77 6.17
CA LYS A 68 -17.20 7.19 5.56
C LYS A 68 -17.05 8.50 4.78
N GLN A 69 -16.24 9.41 5.31
CA GLN A 69 -15.98 10.75 4.81
C GLN A 69 -14.61 11.21 5.30
N ILE A 70 -13.94 12.05 4.51
CA ILE A 70 -12.72 12.76 4.92
C ILE A 70 -13.07 14.24 5.02
N HIS A 71 -12.88 14.80 6.21
CA HIS A 71 -13.00 16.22 6.46
C HIS A 71 -11.62 16.83 6.61
N TYR A 72 -11.42 17.96 5.96
CA TYR A 72 -10.19 18.71 6.10
C TYR A 72 -10.50 20.19 6.19
N THR A 73 -9.93 20.82 7.21
CA THR A 73 -10.01 22.25 7.45
C THR A 73 -8.75 22.85 6.89
N CYS A 74 -8.88 23.59 5.79
CA CYS A 74 -7.73 24.27 5.19
C CYS A 74 -7.22 25.35 6.15
N ARG A 75 -5.91 25.44 6.33
CA ARG A 75 -5.29 26.36 7.30
C ARG A 75 -5.62 27.84 7.06
N HIS A 76 -5.61 28.26 5.80
CA HIS A 76 -5.94 29.63 5.40
C HIS A 76 -7.44 29.82 5.10
N CYS A 77 -8.24 28.77 5.30
CA CYS A 77 -9.66 28.77 4.99
C CYS A 77 -10.45 28.67 6.30
N LEU A 78 -11.46 29.51 6.47
CA LEU A 78 -12.36 29.43 7.63
C LEU A 78 -13.36 28.26 7.55
N SER A 79 -13.26 27.41 6.53
CA SER A 79 -14.25 26.37 6.23
C SER A 79 -13.64 24.97 6.21
N THR A 80 -14.30 24.05 6.91
CA THR A 80 -14.07 22.61 6.78
C THR A 80 -14.77 22.08 5.55
N ALA A 81 -14.04 21.46 4.63
CA ALA A 81 -14.58 20.85 3.42
C ALA A 81 -14.59 19.33 3.51
N SER A 82 -15.53 18.72 2.78
CA SER A 82 -15.57 17.27 2.60
C SER A 82 -14.89 16.85 1.31
N TYR A 83 -14.01 15.86 1.43
CA TYR A 83 -13.23 15.32 0.34
C TYR A 83 -13.72 13.91 -0.06
N PRO A 84 -13.54 13.52 -1.33
CA PRO A 84 -14.04 12.24 -1.85
C PRO A 84 -13.25 11.05 -1.30
N VAL A 85 -13.95 9.95 -1.00
CA VAL A 85 -13.31 8.73 -0.52
C VAL A 85 -13.44 7.63 -1.56
N TYR A 86 -12.31 7.02 -1.93
CA TYR A 86 -12.32 5.82 -2.75
C TYR A 86 -12.78 4.63 -1.89
N ARG A 87 -13.80 3.87 -2.31
CA ARG A 87 -14.39 2.81 -1.47
C ARG A 87 -14.05 1.39 -1.92
N HIS A 88 -13.38 1.25 -3.05
CA HIS A 88 -13.03 -0.05 -3.60
C HIS A 88 -11.64 -0.49 -3.15
N GLN A 89 -11.27 -1.71 -3.49
CA GLN A 89 -9.92 -2.23 -3.27
C GLN A 89 -8.90 -1.36 -4.00
N LEU A 90 -7.80 -1.02 -3.32
CA LEU A 90 -6.74 -0.20 -3.92
C LEU A 90 -5.97 -1.00 -4.99
N PRO A 91 -5.60 -0.36 -6.11
CA PRO A 91 -4.68 -0.93 -7.09
C PRO A 91 -3.27 -1.16 -6.50
N ASN A 92 -2.52 -2.10 -7.10
CA ASN A 92 -1.20 -2.51 -6.60
C ASN A 92 -0.19 -1.34 -6.50
N TYR A 93 -0.20 -0.40 -7.45
CA TYR A 93 0.75 0.72 -7.44
C TYR A 93 0.66 1.58 -6.17
N VAL A 94 -0.52 1.65 -5.53
CA VAL A 94 -0.71 2.39 -4.28
C VAL A 94 0.12 1.77 -3.15
N TYR A 95 0.12 0.43 -3.07
CA TYR A 95 0.93 -0.32 -2.11
C TYR A 95 2.42 -0.23 -2.43
N VAL A 96 2.80 -0.23 -3.72
CA VAL A 96 4.19 -0.02 -4.14
C VAL A 96 4.72 1.33 -3.65
N TYR A 97 3.93 2.41 -3.74
CA TYR A 97 4.33 3.69 -3.14
C TYR A 97 4.40 3.63 -1.63
N LYS A 98 3.43 2.98 -0.97
CA LYS A 98 3.42 2.87 0.51
C LYS A 98 4.64 2.13 1.04
N GLU A 99 5.05 1.08 0.35
CA GLU A 99 6.22 0.26 0.66
C GLU A 99 7.54 0.90 0.23
N SER A 100 7.49 1.88 -0.66
CA SER A 100 8.69 2.57 -1.10
C SER A 100 9.37 3.22 0.10
N ARG A 101 10.70 3.10 0.16
CA ARG A 101 11.52 3.75 1.20
C ARG A 101 11.81 5.22 0.88
N GLY A 102 11.13 5.77 -0.13
CA GLY A 102 11.28 7.16 -0.51
C GLY A 102 10.74 8.11 0.56
N ARG A 103 11.36 9.28 0.66
CA ARG A 103 11.03 10.29 1.66
C ARG A 103 9.57 10.76 1.60
N ASN A 104 9.03 10.88 0.40
CA ASN A 104 7.66 11.34 0.13
C ASN A 104 6.68 10.19 -0.12
N ASN A 105 7.02 8.96 0.29
CA ASN A 105 6.18 7.78 0.08
C ASN A 105 4.75 7.96 0.61
N GLN A 106 4.59 8.54 1.80
CA GLN A 106 3.28 8.84 2.39
C GLN A 106 2.49 9.82 1.53
N LEU A 107 3.12 10.89 1.06
CA LEU A 107 2.46 11.89 0.22
C LEU A 107 2.06 11.31 -1.13
N LEU A 108 2.91 10.50 -1.76
CA LEU A 108 2.59 9.83 -3.03
C LEU A 108 1.50 8.76 -2.87
N THR A 109 1.50 7.99 -1.79
CA THR A 109 0.39 7.08 -1.46
C THR A 109 -0.90 7.87 -1.27
N GLY A 110 -0.84 8.96 -0.51
CA GLY A 110 -1.97 9.85 -0.28
C GLY A 110 -2.53 10.43 -1.57
N LEU A 111 -1.65 10.91 -2.45
CA LEU A 111 -1.97 11.45 -3.77
C LEU A 111 -2.68 10.42 -4.63
N ALA A 112 -2.16 9.19 -4.68
CA ALA A 112 -2.78 8.10 -5.43
C ALA A 112 -4.22 7.83 -4.97
N ILE A 113 -4.44 7.70 -3.66
CA ILE A 113 -5.76 7.43 -3.09
C ILE A 113 -6.70 8.62 -3.29
N TYR A 114 -6.19 9.84 -3.13
CA TYR A 114 -6.97 11.05 -3.34
C TYR A 114 -7.43 11.17 -4.80
N ASN A 115 -6.53 10.92 -5.75
CA ASN A 115 -6.82 10.91 -7.17
C ASN A 115 -7.90 9.87 -7.52
N LEU A 116 -7.77 8.64 -6.98
CA LEU A 116 -8.79 7.59 -7.12
C LEU A 116 -10.16 8.03 -6.59
N GLY A 117 -10.20 8.69 -5.42
CA GLY A 117 -11.43 9.22 -4.84
C GLY A 117 -12.07 10.30 -5.70
N ARG A 118 -11.28 11.23 -6.23
CA ARG A 118 -11.78 12.28 -7.14
C ARG A 118 -12.32 11.71 -8.45
N SER A 119 -11.63 10.74 -9.03
CA SER A 119 -12.02 10.10 -10.30
C SER A 119 -13.35 9.34 -10.21
N THR A 120 -13.71 8.78 -9.05
CA THR A 120 -14.99 8.07 -8.86
C THR A 120 -16.18 9.01 -8.62
N LYS A 121 -15.97 10.18 -8.02
CA LYS A 121 -17.06 11.14 -7.74
C LYS A 121 -17.51 11.93 -8.98
N GLY A 122 -16.65 12.06 -10.00
CA GLY A 122 -16.92 12.88 -11.20
C GLY A 122 -17.57 12.16 -12.39
N SER A 123 -17.75 10.83 -12.36
CA SER A 123 -18.09 10.07 -13.57
C SER A 123 -19.60 9.73 -13.66
N HIS A 124 -20.40 10.60 -14.26
CA HIS A 124 -21.69 10.19 -14.86
C HIS A 124 -21.50 9.54 -16.24
N SER A 125 -20.36 9.78 -16.89
CA SER A 125 -19.86 9.07 -18.07
C SER A 125 -18.57 8.35 -17.67
N GLY A 126 -18.47 7.02 -17.87
CA GLY A 126 -17.38 6.15 -17.38
C GLY A 126 -15.96 6.41 -17.95
N SER A 127 -15.53 7.66 -17.97
CA SER A 127 -14.24 8.15 -18.49
C SER A 127 -13.32 8.71 -17.39
N GLY A 128 -13.81 8.98 -16.17
CA GLY A 128 -12.99 9.65 -15.14
C GLY A 128 -11.88 8.80 -14.52
N THR A 129 -11.88 7.49 -14.76
CA THR A 129 -10.79 6.57 -14.34
C THR A 129 -9.76 6.32 -15.45
N ARG A 130 -10.00 6.86 -16.65
CA ARG A 130 -9.13 6.64 -17.80
C ARG A 130 -8.21 7.83 -17.99
N TYR A 131 -6.93 7.54 -18.16
CA TYR A 131 -5.91 8.53 -18.40
C TYR A 131 -5.31 8.38 -19.79
N SER A 132 -5.42 9.42 -20.61
CA SER A 132 -4.75 9.57 -21.90
C SER A 132 -3.60 10.58 -21.76
N GLY A 133 -2.39 10.06 -21.53
CA GLY A 133 -1.20 10.87 -21.37
C GLY A 133 -0.62 11.41 -22.68
N TYR A 134 0.12 12.51 -22.62
CA TYR A 134 0.93 12.99 -23.75
C TYR A 134 2.27 12.25 -23.82
N GLN A 135 2.81 12.10 -25.02
CA GLN A 135 4.19 11.62 -25.16
C GLN A 135 5.15 12.64 -24.55
N ARG A 136 6.00 12.21 -23.61
CA ARG A 136 7.01 13.02 -22.89
C ARG A 136 6.47 14.01 -21.85
N GLU A 137 5.24 13.84 -21.37
CA GLU A 137 4.83 14.59 -20.19
C GLU A 137 5.63 14.14 -18.96
N LYS A 138 5.91 15.10 -18.08
CA LYS A 138 6.56 14.86 -16.78
C LYS A 138 5.67 15.38 -15.67
N CYS A 139 5.52 14.60 -14.61
CA CYS A 139 4.77 15.02 -13.44
C CYS A 139 5.61 14.85 -12.19
N SER A 140 5.46 15.80 -11.29
CA SER A 140 6.23 15.83 -10.06
C SER A 140 5.44 16.44 -8.91
N LEU A 141 5.80 16.02 -7.70
CA LEU A 141 5.30 16.54 -6.44
C LEU A 141 6.40 17.40 -5.85
N GLN A 142 6.12 18.67 -5.63
CA GLN A 142 6.98 19.57 -4.87
C GLN A 142 6.42 19.74 -3.47
N VAL A 143 7.24 19.44 -2.46
CA VAL A 143 6.96 19.74 -1.05
C VAL A 143 7.71 21.02 -0.71
N ILE A 144 6.97 22.07 -0.37
CA ILE A 144 7.54 23.40 -0.07
C ILE A 144 7.52 23.61 1.45
N GLU A 145 8.70 23.90 2.01
CA GLU A 145 8.90 24.23 3.43
C GLU A 145 9.92 25.37 3.56
N ASN A 146 9.51 26.51 4.12
CA ASN A 146 10.41 27.63 4.46
C ASN A 146 11.40 28.02 3.33
N HIS A 147 10.91 28.18 2.09
CA HIS A 147 11.66 28.51 0.87
C HIS A 147 12.55 27.41 0.28
N TYR A 148 12.64 26.25 0.92
CA TYR A 148 13.20 25.06 0.31
C TYR A 148 12.08 24.24 -0.33
N PHE A 149 12.37 23.64 -1.49
CA PHE A 149 11.46 22.69 -2.11
C PHE A 149 12.18 21.40 -2.42
N GLU A 150 11.50 20.29 -2.15
CA GLU A 150 11.92 18.96 -2.57
C GLU A 150 10.98 18.49 -3.67
N GLU A 151 11.54 18.04 -4.79
CA GLU A 151 10.77 17.57 -5.93
C GLU A 151 10.90 16.05 -6.07
N THR A 152 9.78 15.36 -6.29
CA THR A 152 9.75 13.92 -6.56
C THR A 152 8.95 13.65 -7.81
N GLU A 153 9.57 13.03 -8.81
CA GLU A 153 8.89 12.66 -10.05
C GLU A 153 7.96 11.46 -9.83
N PHE A 154 6.83 11.45 -10.54
CA PHE A 154 5.88 10.33 -10.51
C PHE A 154 5.11 10.20 -11.84
N PRO A 155 4.51 9.03 -12.13
CA PRO A 155 3.70 8.83 -13.33
C PRO A 155 2.47 9.73 -13.37
N CYS A 156 2.29 10.46 -14.47
CA CYS A 156 1.25 11.49 -14.59
C CYS A 156 -0.19 11.01 -14.41
N PHE A 157 -0.48 9.72 -14.59
CA PHE A 157 -1.82 9.18 -14.29
C PHE A 157 -2.24 9.38 -12.82
N MET A 158 -1.29 9.59 -11.90
CA MET A 158 -1.56 9.86 -10.48
C MET A 158 -2.22 11.20 -10.21
N ILE A 159 -2.24 12.11 -11.19
CA ILE A 159 -2.95 13.40 -11.12
C ILE A 159 -4.04 13.53 -12.18
N SER A 160 -4.45 12.42 -12.77
CA SER A 160 -5.47 12.39 -13.84
C SER A 160 -6.77 13.12 -13.49
N SER A 161 -7.18 13.12 -12.21
CA SER A 161 -8.39 13.82 -11.74
C SER A 161 -8.24 15.34 -11.56
N PHE A 162 -7.02 15.86 -11.68
CA PHE A 162 -6.70 17.29 -11.64
C PHE A 162 -6.62 17.88 -13.05
N THR A 163 -6.36 17.03 -14.04
CA THR A 163 -6.12 17.41 -15.41
C THR A 163 -7.35 17.15 -16.26
N GLU A 164 -7.60 17.99 -17.28
CA GLU A 164 -8.59 17.66 -18.29
C GLU A 164 -8.07 16.53 -19.19
N SER A 165 -8.93 15.54 -19.44
CA SER A 165 -8.64 14.44 -20.35
C SER A 165 -8.50 14.98 -21.78
N SER A 166 -7.35 14.74 -22.40
CA SER A 166 -7.14 15.08 -23.80
C SER A 166 -8.03 14.20 -24.68
N PRO A 167 -8.80 14.75 -25.64
CA PRO A 167 -9.68 14.00 -26.53
C PRO A 167 -8.92 13.17 -27.59
N ASN A 168 -7.60 13.06 -27.49
CA ASN A 168 -6.83 12.24 -28.42
C ASN A 168 -7.23 10.77 -28.24
N ASN A 169 -7.84 10.23 -29.30
CA ASN A 169 -8.26 8.83 -29.51
C ASN A 169 -7.09 7.84 -29.56
N ASN A 170 -6.02 8.07 -28.79
CA ASN A 170 -4.84 7.23 -28.77
C ASN A 170 -5.13 5.94 -27.98
N LEU A 171 -4.69 4.81 -28.54
CA LEU A 171 -4.83 3.47 -27.98
C LEU A 171 -4.16 3.25 -26.60
N ASN A 172 -3.40 4.21 -26.08
CA ASN A 172 -2.63 4.06 -24.85
C ASN A 172 -3.34 4.69 -23.64
N THR A 173 -4.61 4.34 -23.46
CA THR A 173 -5.39 4.79 -22.30
C THR A 173 -5.10 3.88 -21.11
N ILE A 174 -4.72 4.48 -19.97
CA ILE A 174 -4.45 3.76 -18.73
C ILE A 174 -5.70 3.84 -17.85
N ASP A 175 -6.24 2.69 -17.44
CA ASP A 175 -7.24 2.65 -16.38
C ASP A 175 -6.54 2.71 -15.02
N ILE A 176 -6.66 3.84 -14.32
CA ILE A 176 -5.98 4.09 -13.04
C ILE A 176 -6.47 3.17 -11.91
N THR A 177 -7.58 2.45 -12.11
CA THR A 177 -8.08 1.45 -11.16
C THR A 177 -7.52 0.06 -11.42
N SER A 178 -6.77 -0.12 -12.52
CA SER A 178 -6.17 -1.41 -12.88
C SER A 178 -5.05 -1.82 -11.92
N SER A 179 -5.13 -3.05 -11.43
CA SER A 179 -4.08 -3.68 -10.64
C SER A 179 -2.83 -4.05 -11.44
N GLU A 180 -2.88 -3.96 -12.77
CA GLU A 180 -1.76 -4.34 -13.66
C GLU A 180 -0.72 -3.22 -13.83
N ILE A 181 -1.03 -2.01 -13.35
CA ILE A 181 -0.11 -0.87 -13.42
C ILE A 181 1.17 -1.18 -12.63
N LYS A 182 2.31 -1.12 -13.32
CA LYS A 182 3.64 -1.27 -12.73
C LYS A 182 4.29 0.11 -12.62
N VAL A 183 4.60 0.51 -11.39
CA VAL A 183 5.35 1.74 -11.09
C VAL A 183 6.72 1.38 -10.52
N LYS A 184 7.68 2.29 -10.70
CA LYS A 184 8.99 2.23 -10.05
C LYS A 184 9.12 3.50 -9.21
N PRO A 185 8.89 3.41 -7.88
CA PRO A 185 9.03 4.57 -7.02
C PRO A 185 10.52 4.92 -6.87
N ASP A 186 10.82 6.21 -6.74
CA ASP A 186 12.17 6.65 -6.44
C ASP A 186 12.58 6.18 -5.04
N LEU A 187 13.72 5.48 -4.99
CA LEU A 187 14.31 4.96 -3.77
C LEU A 187 15.34 5.97 -3.26
N TYR A 188 14.87 6.99 -2.53
CA TYR A 188 15.75 7.92 -1.82
C TYR A 188 16.04 7.45 -0.39
N ASP A 189 17.15 7.94 0.15
CA ASP A 189 17.82 7.43 1.35
C ASP A 189 16.97 7.62 2.62
N GLY A 190 16.22 6.57 2.99
CA GLY A 190 15.81 6.12 4.34
C GLY A 190 15.07 7.07 5.28
N SER A 191 15.04 8.37 5.02
CA SER A 191 14.46 9.39 5.87
C SER A 191 12.99 9.56 5.53
N THR A 192 12.12 9.39 6.52
CA THR A 192 10.69 9.66 6.36
C THR A 192 10.44 11.15 6.51
N LEU A 193 9.72 11.76 5.57
CA LEU A 193 9.28 13.14 5.72
C LEU A 193 8.28 13.22 6.89
N GLN A 194 8.60 14.01 7.92
CA GLN A 194 7.58 14.41 8.89
C GLN A 194 6.75 15.54 8.27
N VAL A 195 5.52 15.21 7.91
CA VAL A 195 4.60 16.21 7.35
C VAL A 195 4.18 17.18 8.44
N THR A 196 4.55 18.45 8.30
CA THR A 196 4.18 19.56 9.19
C THR A 196 2.98 20.34 8.66
N GLU A 197 2.33 21.15 9.51
CA GLU A 197 1.20 22.00 9.11
C GLU A 197 1.60 23.18 8.21
N ASP A 198 2.90 23.46 8.11
CA ASP A 198 3.49 24.53 7.29
C ASP A 198 3.82 24.09 5.86
N GLN A 199 3.73 22.79 5.55
CA GLN A 199 4.11 22.26 4.25
C GLN A 199 2.98 22.37 3.22
N GLU A 200 3.30 22.93 2.05
CA GLU A 200 2.43 22.96 0.88
C GLU A 200 2.88 21.94 -0.16
N CYS A 201 1.94 21.14 -0.68
CA CYS A 201 2.21 20.14 -1.71
C CYS A 201 1.72 20.68 -3.06
N VAL A 202 2.65 20.90 -3.98
CA VAL A 202 2.36 21.42 -5.31
C VAL A 202 2.59 20.32 -6.34
N LEU A 203 1.54 20.01 -7.09
CA LEU A 203 1.56 19.07 -8.19
C LEU A 203 1.89 19.84 -9.47
N TRP A 204 2.92 19.39 -10.16
CA TRP A 204 3.31 19.90 -11.46
C TRP A 204 3.04 18.88 -12.55
N ARG A 205 2.55 19.38 -13.66
CA ARG A 205 2.49 18.67 -14.94
C ARG A 205 3.12 19.53 -16.01
N ASN A 206 4.25 19.07 -16.52
CA ASN A 206 4.94 19.69 -17.63
C ASN A 206 4.58 18.96 -18.92
N ILE A 207 3.81 19.64 -19.76
CA ILE A 207 3.50 19.25 -21.13
C ILE A 207 4.34 20.17 -22.02
N SER A 208 4.89 19.67 -23.13
CA SER A 208 5.89 20.36 -23.98
C SER A 208 5.71 21.88 -24.21
N THR A 209 4.48 22.41 -24.17
CA THR A 209 4.15 23.82 -24.36
C THR A 209 3.38 24.47 -23.20
N ARG A 210 3.00 23.72 -22.17
CA ARG A 210 2.16 24.19 -21.05
C ARG A 210 2.54 23.53 -19.74
N ASN A 211 2.69 24.35 -18.71
CA ASN A 211 2.86 23.88 -17.33
C ASN A 211 1.55 24.06 -16.57
N GLU A 212 1.02 22.97 -16.04
CA GLU A 212 -0.15 22.98 -15.15
C GLU A 212 0.34 22.82 -13.71
N ARG A 213 -0.23 23.63 -12.80
CA ARG A 213 0.11 23.63 -11.38
C ARG A 213 -1.15 23.46 -10.55
N HIS A 214 -1.16 22.51 -9.62
CA HIS A 214 -2.25 22.31 -8.67
C HIS A 214 -1.70 22.27 -7.25
N SER A 215 -2.24 23.12 -6.37
CA SER A 215 -1.92 23.07 -4.94
C SER A 215 -2.86 22.09 -4.22
N VAL A 216 -2.28 21.25 -3.36
CA VAL A 216 -3.00 20.34 -2.46
C VAL A 216 -2.35 20.43 -1.08
N PRO A 217 -3.12 20.52 0.01
CA PRO A 217 -2.52 20.49 1.35
C PRO A 217 -1.79 19.17 1.61
N CYS A 218 -0.53 19.20 2.05
CA CYS A 218 0.24 17.97 2.34
C CYS A 218 -0.43 17.13 3.45
N GLU A 219 -0.98 17.80 4.45
CA GLU A 219 -1.70 17.14 5.55
C GLU A 219 -2.95 16.38 5.06
N LEU A 220 -3.63 16.90 4.03
CA LEU A 220 -4.74 16.18 3.39
C LEU A 220 -4.23 14.90 2.74
N LEU A 221 -3.13 14.96 1.98
CA LEU A 221 -2.53 13.77 1.37
C LEU A 221 -2.10 12.75 2.43
N LYS A 222 -1.49 13.21 3.53
CA LYS A 222 -1.15 12.34 4.66
C LYS A 222 -2.39 11.66 5.27
N LYS A 223 -3.49 12.40 5.48
CA LYS A 223 -4.77 11.82 5.94
C LYS A 223 -5.28 10.71 5.02
N TYR A 224 -5.12 10.84 3.70
CA TYR A 224 -5.40 9.76 2.75
C TYR A 224 -4.44 8.58 2.93
N ALA A 225 -3.14 8.82 3.09
CA ALA A 225 -2.14 7.77 3.26
C ALA A 225 -2.34 6.95 4.56
N ASP A 226 -2.87 7.57 5.60
CA ASP A 226 -3.15 6.95 6.91
C ASP A 226 -4.34 5.98 6.89
N THR A 227 -5.15 6.02 5.83
CA THR A 227 -6.19 5.00 5.58
C THR A 227 -5.60 3.65 5.17
N VAL A 228 -4.32 3.61 4.79
CA VAL A 228 -3.56 2.38 4.52
C VAL A 228 -2.70 2.06 5.74
N GLN A 229 -3.13 1.06 6.50
CA GLN A 229 -2.52 0.68 7.77
C GLN A 229 -1.81 -0.67 7.64
N PRO A 230 -0.70 -0.88 8.38
CA PRO A 230 -0.10 -2.21 8.45
C PRO A 230 -1.11 -3.20 9.04
N SER A 231 -1.20 -4.40 8.47
CA SER A 231 -2.00 -5.47 9.05
C SER A 231 -1.31 -5.94 10.33
N LEU A 232 -1.91 -5.61 11.48
CA LEU A 232 -1.44 -5.91 12.84
C LEU A 232 -1.22 -7.41 13.17
N VAL A 233 -1.33 -8.31 12.18
CA VAL A 233 -1.32 -9.75 12.38
C VAL A 233 0.09 -10.32 12.48
N GLU A 234 1.13 -9.59 12.07
CA GLU A 234 2.50 -10.13 12.05
C GLU A 234 3.36 -9.81 13.29
N PRO A 235 3.45 -8.59 13.84
CA PRO A 235 4.43 -8.32 14.91
C PRO A 235 4.03 -8.92 16.27
N LEU A 236 2.74 -9.10 16.55
CA LEU A 236 2.29 -9.62 17.84
C LEU A 236 2.61 -11.10 18.01
N MET A 237 2.51 -11.92 16.96
CA MET A 237 2.85 -13.34 17.04
C MET A 237 4.34 -13.54 17.35
N TYR A 238 5.24 -12.80 16.70
CA TYR A 238 6.69 -12.98 16.93
C TYR A 238 7.19 -12.43 18.26
N VAL A 239 6.52 -11.43 18.85
CA VAL A 239 6.92 -10.88 20.16
C VAL A 239 6.30 -11.67 21.32
N PHE A 240 5.03 -12.09 21.21
CA PHE A 240 4.35 -12.78 22.30
C PHE A 240 4.70 -14.28 22.39
N ILE A 241 4.98 -14.97 21.28
CA ILE A 241 5.37 -16.39 21.30
C ILE A 241 6.62 -16.67 22.17
N PRO A 242 7.73 -15.92 22.07
CA PRO A 242 8.89 -16.17 22.93
C PRO A 242 8.65 -15.76 24.39
N ILE A 243 7.86 -14.72 24.66
CA ILE A 243 7.55 -14.28 26.03
C ILE A 243 6.68 -15.31 26.75
N PHE A 244 5.60 -15.78 26.12
CA PHE A 244 4.74 -16.82 26.71
C PHE A 244 5.43 -18.18 26.73
N GLY A 245 6.21 -18.53 25.70
CA GLY A 245 6.95 -19.79 25.64
C GLY A 245 8.00 -19.91 26.76
N THR A 246 8.78 -18.85 27.00
CA THR A 246 9.77 -18.83 28.09
C THR A 246 9.10 -18.79 29.46
N GLY A 247 8.04 -17.99 29.63
CA GLY A 247 7.28 -17.92 30.89
C GLY A 247 6.68 -19.28 31.29
N ILE A 248 6.05 -19.99 30.36
CA ILE A 248 5.47 -21.31 30.61
C ILE A 248 6.55 -22.35 30.94
N MET A 249 7.69 -22.32 30.23
CA MET A 249 8.81 -23.23 30.53
C MET A 249 9.38 -23.00 31.93
N VAL A 250 9.54 -21.75 32.36
CA VAL A 250 10.02 -21.42 33.72
C VAL A 250 9.04 -21.92 34.78
N ILE A 251 7.74 -21.71 34.57
CA ILE A 251 6.69 -22.17 35.50
C ILE A 251 6.68 -23.70 35.58
N LEU A 252 6.75 -24.40 34.44
CA LEU A 252 6.81 -25.87 34.42
C LEU A 252 8.07 -26.41 35.10
N CYS A 253 9.24 -25.80 34.87
CA CYS A 253 10.47 -26.16 35.58
C CYS A 253 10.32 -25.97 37.10
N TYR A 254 9.71 -24.87 37.54
CA TYR A 254 9.47 -24.61 38.96
C TYR A 254 8.56 -25.69 39.61
N TYR A 255 7.48 -26.08 38.94
CA TYR A 255 6.58 -27.14 39.43
C TYR A 255 7.23 -28.53 39.46
N VAL A 256 8.09 -28.86 38.48
CA VAL A 256 8.81 -30.14 38.47
C VAL A 256 9.89 -30.18 39.56
N CYS A 257 10.57 -29.06 39.84
CA CYS A 257 11.57 -28.99 40.90
C CYS A 257 10.95 -29.09 42.30
N THR A 258 9.78 -28.48 42.52
CA THR A 258 9.11 -28.48 43.83
C THR A 258 8.43 -29.81 44.17
N THR A 259 7.95 -30.56 43.17
CA THR A 259 7.31 -31.87 43.39
C THR A 259 8.31 -32.99 43.73
N LYS A 260 9.59 -32.87 43.35
CA LYS A 260 10.63 -33.86 43.68
C LYS A 260 11.21 -33.75 45.09
N GLN A 261 10.86 -32.73 45.86
CA GLN A 261 11.35 -32.55 47.24
C GLN A 261 10.38 -33.06 48.33
N LYS A 262 9.27 -33.69 47.94
CA LYS A 262 8.40 -34.46 48.84
C LYS A 262 8.57 -35.94 48.59
#